data_AF-A0A850KE53-F1
#
_entry.id   AF-A0A850KE53-F1
#
_cell.length_a   1.000
_cell.length_b   1.000
_cell.length_c   1.000
_cell.angle_alpha   90.00
_cell.angle_beta   90.00
_cell.angle_gamma   90.00
#
_symmetry.space_group_name_H-M   'P 1'
#
loop_
_entity.id
_entity.type
_entity.pdbx_description
1 polymer ?
#
loop_
_entity_poly.entity_id
_entity_poly.type
_entity_poly.pdbx_seq_one_letter_code
_entity_poly.pdbx_strand_id
1 'polypeptide(L)' 'MGIGVWQLVLILAIVVVIFGLGKFPKMATDIASGIKNFKKGMKEGEADAKSEDTAAISKDEAAPAESTDNASEKKDA' A
#
# COMPACT_ATOMS: atom_id res chain seq x y z
N MET A 1 -28.24 -9.09 9.32
CA MET A 1 -27.60 -7.90 8.72
C MET A 1 -26.12 -7.95 9.05
N GLY A 2 -25.30 -8.40 8.09
CA GLY A 2 -23.85 -8.55 8.30
C GLY A 2 -23.11 -7.22 8.14
N ILE A 3 -21.87 -7.18 8.60
CA ILE A 3 -20.96 -6.09 8.30
C ILE A 3 -20.72 -6.12 6.79
N GLY A 4 -21.34 -5.19 6.07
CA GLY A 4 -21.14 -5.01 4.64
C GLY A 4 -19.94 -4.13 4.35
N VAL A 5 -19.55 -4.12 3.07
CA VAL A 5 -18.46 -3.28 2.56
C VAL A 5 -18.70 -1.80 2.90
N TRP A 6 -19.97 -1.36 2.89
CA TRP A 6 -20.35 0.02 3.23
C TRP A 6 -20.00 0.40 4.67
N GLN A 7 -20.20 -0.51 5.64
CA GLN A 7 -19.85 -0.27 7.04
C GLN A 7 -18.33 -0.23 7.24
N LEU A 8 -17.57 -1.08 6.54
CA LEU A 8 -16.10 -1.07 6.62
C LEU A 8 -15.51 0.24 6.09
N VAL A 9 -16.02 0.78 4.99
CA VAL A 9 -15.58 2.07 4.45
C VAL A 9 -15.87 3.21 5.42
N LEU A 10 -17.05 3.20 6.07
CA LEU A 10 -17.41 4.23 7.05
C LEU A 10 -16.49 4.20 8.28
N ILE A 11 -16.15 3.02 8.78
CA ILE A 11 -15.22 2.84 9.90
C ILE A 11 -13.81 3.31 9.50
N LEU A 12 -13.35 2.94 8.30
CA LEU A 12 -12.04 3.37 7.79
C LEU A 12 -11.96 4.90 7.68
N ALA A 13 -13.04 5.56 7.22
CA ALA A 13 -13.08 7.01 7.13
C ALA A 13 -12.90 7.69 8.50
N ILE A 14 -13.55 7.18 9.55
CA ILE A 14 -13.40 7.71 10.91
C ILE A 14 -11.95 7.56 11.41
N VAL A 15 -11.33 6.41 11.17
CA VAL A 15 -9.93 6.16 11.53
C VAL A 15 -9.02 7.14 10.81
N VAL A 16 -9.21 7.36 9.52
CA VAL A 16 -8.41 8.33 8.74
C VAL A 16 -8.57 9.75 9.25
N VAL A 17 -9.77 10.15 9.70
CA VAL A 17 -10.00 11.48 10.29
C VAL A 17 -9.25 11.65 11.62
N ILE A 18 -9.22 10.62 12.47
CA ILE A 18 -8.53 10.67 13.77
C ILE A 18 -7.00 10.65 13.60
N PHE A 19 -6.49 9.81 12.70
CA PHE A 19 -5.05 9.62 12.50
C PHE A 19 -4.44 10.62 11.48
N GLY A 20 -5.26 11.19 10.61
CA GLY A 20 -4.86 12.05 9.50
C GLY A 20 -4.31 11.28 8.28
N LEU A 21 -4.56 11.79 7.08
CA LEU A 21 -4.12 11.20 5.81
C LEU A 21 -2.59 11.11 5.65
N GLY A 22 -1.81 11.93 6.37
CA GLY A 22 -0.34 11.93 6.26
C GLY A 22 0.37 10.83 7.06
N LYS A 23 -0.25 10.34 8.14
CA LYS A 23 0.36 9.33 9.03
C LYS A 23 -0.01 7.90 8.66
N PHE A 24 -1.21 7.70 8.11
CA PHE A 24 -1.67 6.42 7.61
C PHE A 24 -0.73 5.76 6.58
N PRO A 25 -0.29 6.43 5.48
CA PRO A 25 0.55 5.79 4.47
C PRO A 25 1.94 5.43 4.99
N LYS A 26 2.54 6.24 5.86
CA LYS A 26 3.86 5.96 6.44
C LYS A 26 3.83 4.68 7.30
N MET A 27 2.83 4.56 8.17
CA MET A 27 2.64 3.37 9.02
C MET A 27 2.17 2.15 8.21
N ALA A 28 1.33 2.35 7.19
CA ALA A 28 0.87 1.28 6.32
C ALA A 28 2.01 0.68 5.50
N THR A 29 2.98 1.47 5.02
CA THR A 29 4.15 0.96 4.29
C THR A 29 5.03 0.05 5.18
N ASP A 30 5.26 0.43 6.43
CA ASP A 30 6.05 -0.37 7.37
C ASP A 30 5.34 -1.70 7.71
N ILE A 31 4.03 -1.63 7.98
CA ILE A 31 3.19 -2.82 8.24
C ILE A 31 3.09 -3.71 6.99
N ALA A 32 2.90 -3.12 5.81
CA ALA A 32 2.79 -3.85 4.55
C ALA A 32 4.09 -4.57 4.21
N SER A 33 5.24 -3.96 4.48
CA SER A 33 6.55 -4.60 4.30
C SER A 33 6.71 -5.80 5.24
N GLY A 34 6.35 -5.67 6.52
CA GLY A 34 6.35 -6.80 7.47
C GLY A 34 5.43 -7.95 7.03
N ILE A 35 4.22 -7.65 6.58
CA ILE A 35 3.27 -8.65 6.07
C ILE A 35 3.77 -9.28 4.77
N LYS A 36 4.40 -8.51 3.87
CA LYS A 36 4.97 -9.01 2.60
C LYS A 36 6.10 -10.00 2.86
N ASN A 37 7.00 -9.68 3.78
CA ASN A 37 8.08 -10.57 4.21
C ASN A 37 7.54 -11.82 4.92
N PHE A 38 6.53 -11.68 5.78
CA PHE A 38 5.86 -12.80 6.42
C PHE A 38 5.19 -13.74 5.41
N LYS A 39 4.47 -13.18 4.43
CA LYS A 39 3.83 -13.97 3.37
C LYS A 39 4.85 -14.62 2.43
N LYS A 40 5.96 -13.95 2.16
CA LYS A 40 7.07 -14.52 1.38
C LYS A 40 7.70 -15.70 2.12
N GLY A 41 8.06 -15.53 3.40
CA GLY A 41 8.63 -16.60 4.21
C GLY A 41 7.69 -17.80 4.40
N MET A 42 6.38 -17.56 4.53
CA MET A 42 5.40 -18.65 4.62
C MET A 42 5.23 -19.39 3.29
N LYS A 43 5.28 -18.67 2.16
CA LYS A 43 5.29 -19.29 0.82
C LYS A 43 6.59 -20.06 0.55
N GLU A 44 7.72 -19.57 1.04
CA GLU A 44 9.03 -20.23 0.91
C GLU A 44 9.06 -21.50 1.76
N GLY A 45 8.47 -21.51 2.97
CA GLY A 45 8.27 -22.73 3.76
C GLY A 45 7.29 -23.75 3.13
N GLU A 46 6.34 -23.31 2.31
CA GLU A 46 5.50 -24.20 1.49
C GLU A 46 6.19 -24.64 0.19
N ALA A 47 7.07 -23.80 -0.38
CA ALA A 47 7.78 -24.02 -1.63
C ALA A 47 9.17 -24.65 -1.48
N ASP A 48 9.70 -24.82 -0.26
CA ASP A 48 10.88 -25.65 0.00
C ASP A 48 10.59 -27.14 -0.26
N ALA A 49 9.31 -27.52 -0.38
CA ALA A 49 8.89 -28.79 -0.96
C ALA A 49 8.90 -28.80 -2.51
N LYS A 50 9.14 -27.66 -3.18
CA LYS A 50 9.07 -27.49 -4.63
C LYS A 50 9.91 -26.29 -5.15
N SER A 51 11.21 -26.54 -5.32
CA SER A 51 12.16 -25.76 -6.13
C SER A 51 12.60 -24.38 -5.61
N GLU A 52 13.87 -24.35 -5.22
CA GLU A 52 14.82 -23.28 -5.49
C GLU A 52 14.61 -22.72 -6.92
N ASP A 53 14.14 -21.48 -7.04
CA ASP A 53 14.52 -20.48 -8.06
C ASP A 53 13.48 -19.35 -8.05
N THR A 54 13.88 -18.16 -7.59
CA THR A 54 13.59 -16.86 -8.21
C THR A 54 14.25 -15.80 -7.34
N ALA A 55 15.52 -15.55 -7.64
CA ALA A 55 16.16 -14.29 -7.35
C ALA A 55 15.39 -13.13 -8.02
N ALA A 56 15.57 -11.93 -7.47
CA ALA A 56 15.08 -10.63 -7.95
C ALA A 56 13.62 -10.26 -7.58
N ILE A 57 13.46 -9.47 -6.52
CA ILE A 57 13.03 -8.07 -6.68
C ILE A 57 13.87 -7.25 -5.68
N SER A 58 15.09 -6.91 -6.10
CA SER A 58 15.62 -5.59 -5.83
C SER A 58 14.88 -4.65 -6.77
N LYS A 59 13.99 -3.84 -6.22
CA LYS A 59 13.66 -2.56 -6.83
C LYS A 59 13.54 -1.55 -5.70
N ASP A 60 14.72 -1.11 -5.27
CA ASP A 60 14.89 0.27 -4.83
C ASP A 60 14.46 1.13 -6.03
N GLU A 61 13.26 1.68 -5.94
CA GLU A 61 12.90 2.88 -6.68
C GLU A 61 12.08 3.72 -5.72
N ALA A 62 12.81 4.48 -4.91
CA ALA A 62 12.33 5.76 -4.44
C ALA A 62 11.94 6.60 -5.66
N ALA A 63 10.66 6.95 -5.77
CA ALA A 63 10.16 8.01 -6.63
C ALA A 63 8.84 8.53 -6.02
N PRO A 64 8.57 9.83 -6.15
CA PRO A 64 8.19 10.69 -5.04
C PRO A 64 6.67 10.84 -4.91
N ALA A 65 6.25 11.35 -3.75
CA ALA A 65 5.05 12.17 -3.70
C ALA A 65 5.22 13.36 -4.67
N GLU A 66 4.78 13.21 -5.91
CA GLU A 66 4.57 14.35 -6.81
C GLU A 66 3.30 15.08 -6.36
N SER A 67 3.52 16.14 -5.60
CA SER A 67 2.69 17.34 -5.70
C SER A 67 3.09 18.09 -6.96
N THR A 68 2.24 18.02 -7.98
CA THR A 68 2.14 18.96 -9.09
C THR A 68 0.63 19.21 -9.26
N ASP A 69 0.07 20.15 -8.50
CA ASP A 69 -0.18 21.51 -8.98
C ASP A 69 0.17 21.75 -10.46
N ASN A 70 -0.84 22.25 -11.19
CA ASN A 70 -0.84 22.87 -12.53
C ASN A 70 -1.04 22.00 -13.79
N ALA A 71 -2.27 22.06 -14.32
CA ALA A 71 -2.60 22.41 -15.72
C ALA A 71 -4.12 22.61 -15.83
N SER A 72 -4.71 23.62 -16.49
CA SER A 72 -4.21 24.83 -17.14
C SER A 72 -5.45 25.65 -17.49
N GLU A 73 -5.56 26.86 -16.96
CA GLU A 73 -6.32 27.94 -17.56
C GLU A 73 -5.40 28.61 -18.60
N LYS A 74 -5.65 28.34 -19.89
CA LYS A 74 -5.33 29.23 -21.01
C LYS A 74 -6.12 28.76 -22.23
N LYS A 75 -7.26 29.41 -22.43
CA LYS A 75 -8.01 29.39 -23.68
C LYS A 75 -7.60 30.64 -24.44
N ASP A 76 -6.64 30.48 -25.34
CA ASP A 76 -6.34 31.47 -26.37
C ASP A 76 -7.59 31.68 -27.25
N ALA A 77 -8.03 32.93 -27.36
CA ALA A 77 -8.94 33.44 -28.37
C ALA A 77 -8.57 34.91 -28.63
#